data_AF-A0A971AYW3-F1
#
_entry.id   AF-A0A971AYW3-F1
#
_cell.length_a   1.000
_cell.length_b   1.000
_cell.length_c   1.000
_cell.angle_alpha   90.00
_cell.angle_beta   90.00
_cell.angle_gamma   90.00
#
_symmetry.space_group_name_H-M   'P 1'
#
loop_
_entity.id
_entity.type
_entity.pdbx_description
1 polymer ?
#
loop_
_entity_poly.entity_id
_entity_poly.type
_entity_poly.pdbx_seq_one_letter_code
_entity_poly.pdbx_strand_id
1 'polypeptide(L)'
;MDTSYYQISAEQLGENAKIPLLKLGDSGEVFYEIALEMVEAIKANNAAGKHTVFICPVGPVGQYPIFVRIVNRDKISLKNCWFINMDEYLNDDETYIDEASPLSFHGFMNRNVYTKIDADLLMPPEQRIFPD
;
A
#
# COMPACT_ATOMS: atom_id res chain seq x y z
N MET A 1 -27.81 0.74 -19.13
CA MET A 1 -26.56 1.17 -19.79
C MET A 1 -26.02 -0.02 -20.53
N ASP A 2 -25.78 0.11 -21.82
CA ASP A 2 -25.21 -0.94 -22.65
C ASP A 2 -23.75 -1.19 -22.21
N THR A 3 -23.47 -2.39 -21.69
CA THR A 3 -22.15 -2.81 -21.19
C THR A 3 -21.27 -3.35 -22.32
N SER A 4 -21.39 -2.82 -23.53
CA SER A 4 -20.70 -3.30 -24.74
C SER A 4 -19.16 -3.21 -24.68
N TYR A 5 -18.60 -2.61 -23.63
CA TYR A 5 -17.16 -2.47 -23.40
C TYR A 5 -16.53 -3.65 -22.63
N TYR A 6 -17.31 -4.46 -21.92
CA TYR A 6 -16.79 -5.61 -21.15
C TYR A 6 -16.98 -6.91 -21.93
N GLN A 7 -16.08 -7.17 -22.88
CA GLN A 7 -16.13 -8.38 -23.72
C GLN A 7 -15.54 -9.63 -23.04
N ILE A 8 -14.97 -9.49 -21.83
CA ILE A 8 -14.33 -10.57 -21.08
C ILE A 8 -15.11 -10.76 -19.77
N SER A 9 -15.62 -11.96 -19.52
CA SER A 9 -16.30 -12.26 -18.25
C SER A 9 -15.30 -12.36 -17.08
N ALA A 10 -15.78 -12.33 -15.83
CA ALA A 10 -14.92 -12.55 -14.66
C ALA A 10 -14.24 -13.92 -14.70
N GLU A 11 -14.93 -14.94 -15.21
CA GLU A 11 -14.41 -16.29 -15.40
C GLU A 11 -13.29 -16.32 -16.44
N GLN A 12 -13.46 -15.61 -17.57
CA GLN A 12 -12.50 -15.55 -18.67
C GLN A 12 -11.31 -14.61 -18.41
N LEU A 13 -11.41 -13.75 -17.39
CA LEU A 13 -10.32 -12.85 -17.02
C LEU A 13 -9.05 -13.67 -16.73
N GLY A 14 -7.93 -13.27 -17.35
CA GLY A 14 -6.64 -13.96 -17.23
C GLY A 14 -6.37 -15.05 -18.27
N GLU A 15 -7.37 -15.44 -19.08
CA GLU A 15 -7.12 -16.35 -20.20
C GLU A 15 -6.09 -15.75 -21.18
N ASN A 16 -5.02 -16.49 -21.46
CA ASN A 16 -3.89 -16.06 -22.31
C ASN A 16 -3.17 -14.79 -21.81
N ALA A 17 -3.32 -14.42 -20.53
CA ALA A 17 -2.63 -13.27 -19.97
C ALA A 17 -1.10 -13.48 -20.05
N LYS A 18 -0.40 -12.44 -20.53
CA LYS A 18 1.06 -12.42 -20.60
C LYS A 18 1.72 -12.24 -19.22
N ILE A 19 0.95 -11.79 -18.25
CA ILE A 19 1.36 -11.60 -16.86
C ILE A 19 0.53 -12.55 -15.98
N PRO A 20 1.13 -13.13 -14.94
CA PRO A 20 0.38 -13.88 -13.94
C PRO A 20 -0.74 -13.02 -13.37
N LEU A 21 -1.94 -13.58 -13.31
CA LEU A 21 -3.11 -12.91 -12.73
C LEU A 21 -3.69 -13.80 -11.64
N LEU A 22 -3.76 -13.26 -10.42
CA LEU A 22 -4.50 -13.85 -9.33
C LEU A 22 -5.92 -13.27 -9.31
N LYS A 23 -6.92 -14.12 -9.51
CA LYS A 23 -8.34 -13.76 -9.40
C LYS A 23 -8.81 -14.04 -7.98
N LEU A 24 -9.38 -13.03 -7.33
CA LEU A 24 -9.95 -13.11 -5.99
C LEU A 24 -11.44 -12.78 -6.06
N GLY A 25 -12.19 -13.08 -4.99
CA GLY A 25 -13.64 -12.94 -4.95
C GLY A 25 -14.08 -11.48 -4.96
N ASP A 26 -14.08 -10.84 -3.80
CA ASP A 26 -14.49 -9.44 -3.64
C ASP A 26 -13.29 -8.51 -3.34
N SER A 27 -13.59 -7.20 -3.24
CA SER A 27 -12.56 -6.20 -2.96
C SER A 27 -11.90 -6.38 -1.59
N GLY A 28 -12.60 -6.96 -0.61
CA GLY A 28 -12.06 -7.28 0.71
C GLY A 28 -10.99 -8.35 0.62
N GLU A 29 -11.21 -9.41 -0.17
CA GLU A 29 -10.20 -10.43 -0.45
C GLU A 29 -8.98 -9.83 -1.17
N VAL A 30 -9.20 -8.96 -2.15
CA VAL A 30 -8.10 -8.25 -2.85
C VAL A 30 -7.26 -7.42 -1.88
N PHE A 31 -7.89 -6.61 -1.03
CA PHE A 31 -7.16 -5.79 -0.05
C PHE A 31 -6.43 -6.64 1.00
N TYR A 32 -7.04 -7.74 1.41
CA TYR A 32 -6.40 -8.68 2.34
C TYR A 32 -5.15 -9.27 1.70
N GLU A 33 -5.22 -9.68 0.43
CA GLU A 33 -4.08 -10.32 -0.21
C GLU A 33 -2.94 -9.35 -0.51
N ILE A 34 -3.24 -8.12 -0.91
CA ILE A 34 -2.22 -7.08 -1.03
C ILE A 34 -1.52 -6.85 0.33
N ALA A 35 -2.28 -6.81 1.43
CA ALA A 35 -1.70 -6.63 2.76
C ALA A 35 -0.81 -7.81 3.18
N LEU A 36 -1.22 -9.04 2.84
CA LEU A 36 -0.42 -10.24 3.10
C LEU A 36 0.87 -10.26 2.29
N GLU A 37 0.82 -9.97 1.00
CA GLU A 37 2.01 -9.87 0.14
C GLU A 37 3.03 -8.87 0.71
N MET A 38 2.57 -7.69 1.16
CA MET A 38 3.43 -6.71 1.83
C MET A 38 4.07 -7.29 3.10
N VAL A 39 3.28 -7.92 3.97
CA VAL A 39 3.74 -8.48 5.24
C VAL A 39 4.75 -9.61 5.02
N GLU A 40 4.46 -10.53 4.12
CA GLU A 40 5.30 -11.71 3.89
C GLU A 40 6.61 -11.33 3.21
N ALA A 41 6.59 -10.35 2.28
CA ALA A 41 7.82 -9.79 1.73
C ALA A 41 8.70 -9.14 2.81
N ILE A 42 8.11 -8.37 3.74
CA ILE A 42 8.84 -7.75 4.85
C ILE A 42 9.42 -8.82 5.79
N LYS A 43 8.61 -9.81 6.18
CA LYS A 43 9.06 -10.93 7.02
C LYS A 43 10.23 -11.69 6.38
N ALA A 44 10.10 -12.04 5.10
CA ALA A 44 11.13 -12.77 4.37
C ALA A 44 12.44 -11.98 4.30
N ASN A 45 12.37 -10.67 3.99
CA ASN A 45 13.55 -9.81 3.95
C ASN A 45 14.16 -9.61 5.34
N ASN A 46 13.35 -9.40 6.38
CA ASN A 46 13.83 -9.32 7.76
C ASN A 46 14.57 -10.59 8.18
N ALA A 47 13.99 -11.77 7.89
CA ALA A 47 14.62 -13.07 8.17
C ALA A 47 15.94 -13.24 7.40
N ALA A 48 16.05 -12.66 6.21
CA ALA A 48 17.26 -12.66 5.40
C ALA A 48 18.24 -11.51 5.72
N GLY A 49 17.93 -10.63 6.68
CA GLY A 49 18.74 -9.44 7.00
C GLY A 49 18.82 -8.41 5.86
N LYS A 50 17.81 -8.36 4.98
CA LYS A 50 17.72 -7.45 3.82
C LYS A 50 16.77 -6.29 4.10
N HIS A 51 16.99 -5.19 3.39
CA HIS A 51 16.03 -4.11 3.32
C HIS A 51 14.82 -4.47 2.46
N THR A 52 13.65 -3.95 2.83
CA THR A 52 12.47 -3.93 1.96
C THR A 52 12.27 -2.52 1.44
N VAL A 53 12.04 -2.37 0.14
CA VAL A 53 11.70 -1.08 -0.47
C VAL A 53 10.37 -1.24 -1.19
N PHE A 54 9.37 -0.44 -0.81
CA PHE A 54 8.08 -0.42 -1.48
C PHE A 54 7.83 0.95 -2.10
N ILE A 55 7.23 0.91 -3.28
CA ILE A 55 6.64 2.07 -3.94
C ILE A 55 5.13 2.00 -3.66
N CYS A 56 4.60 3.01 -2.98
CA CYS A 56 3.23 3.08 -2.47
C CYS A 56 2.39 4.03 -3.35
N PRO A 57 1.40 3.53 -4.11
CA PRO A 57 0.52 4.38 -4.93
C PRO A 57 -0.58 5.09 -4.11
N VAL A 58 -1.22 6.11 -4.69
CA VAL A 58 -2.47 6.79 -4.22
C VAL A 58 -3.53 5.82 -3.72
N GLY A 59 -3.67 4.70 -4.42
CA GLY A 59 -4.69 3.70 -4.19
C GLY A 59 -4.35 2.40 -4.93
N PRO A 60 -4.89 1.24 -4.49
CA PRO A 60 -5.90 1.07 -3.44
C PRO A 60 -5.40 1.44 -2.03
N VAL A 61 -6.33 1.71 -1.11
CA VAL A 61 -6.01 2.06 0.29
C VAL A 61 -6.55 1.04 1.31
N GLY A 62 -7.41 0.12 0.87
CA GLY A 62 -8.11 -0.83 1.76
C GLY A 62 -7.19 -1.86 2.43
N GLN A 63 -6.00 -2.08 1.89
CA GLN A 63 -4.98 -2.97 2.44
C GLN A 63 -4.34 -2.39 3.70
N TYR A 64 -4.23 -1.07 3.83
CA TYR A 64 -3.44 -0.44 4.90
C TYR A 64 -3.96 -0.75 6.31
N PRO A 65 -5.28 -0.68 6.60
CA PRO A 65 -5.79 -1.09 7.92
C PRO A 65 -5.50 -2.56 8.26
N ILE A 66 -5.54 -3.44 7.25
CA ILE A 66 -5.23 -4.87 7.40
C ILE A 66 -3.74 -5.05 7.68
N PHE A 67 -2.89 -4.40 6.89
CA PHE A 67 -1.44 -4.37 7.03
C PHE A 67 -1.03 -3.92 8.44
N VAL A 68 -1.51 -2.76 8.89
CA VAL A 68 -1.25 -2.20 10.23
C VAL A 68 -1.64 -3.17 11.34
N ARG A 69 -2.83 -3.77 11.24
CA ARG A 69 -3.31 -4.76 12.21
C ARG A 69 -2.35 -5.95 12.31
N ILE A 70 -1.91 -6.49 11.17
CA ILE A 70 -1.01 -7.65 11.13
C ILE A 70 0.38 -7.28 11.66
N VAL A 71 0.94 -6.14 11.25
CA VAL A 71 2.23 -5.63 11.76
C VAL A 71 2.24 -5.54 13.28
N ASN A 72 1.21 -4.93 13.85
CA ASN A 72 1.10 -4.78 15.31
C ASN A 72 0.86 -6.12 16.03
N ARG A 73 -0.02 -6.96 15.49
CA ARG A 73 -0.36 -8.27 16.07
C ARG A 73 0.84 -9.21 16.09
N ASP A 74 1.57 -9.27 14.99
CA ASP A 74 2.69 -10.20 14.78
C ASP A 74 4.04 -9.59 15.20
N LYS A 75 4.04 -8.35 15.69
CA LYS A 75 5.23 -7.58 16.10
C LYS A 75 6.31 -7.54 15.01
N ILE A 76 5.88 -7.27 13.77
CA ILE A 76 6.77 -7.20 12.60
C ILE A 76 7.52 -5.87 12.62
N SER A 77 8.85 -5.92 12.71
CA SER A 77 9.69 -4.72 12.63
C SER A 77 9.71 -4.16 11.20
N LEU A 78 9.40 -2.88 11.07
CA LEU A 78 9.51 -2.11 9.84
C LEU A 78 10.80 -1.28 9.79
N LYS A 79 11.69 -1.38 10.79
CA LYS A 79 12.92 -0.56 10.89
C LYS A 79 13.89 -0.69 9.70
N ASN A 80 13.75 -1.75 8.92
CA ASN A 80 14.54 -2.02 7.71
C ASN A 80 13.74 -1.81 6.41
N CYS A 81 12.61 -1.10 6.48
CA CYS A 81 11.70 -0.89 5.35
C CYS A 81 11.68 0.58 4.91
N TRP A 82 11.76 0.81 3.61
CA TRP A 82 11.64 2.11 2.97
C TRP A 82 10.34 2.19 2.20
N PHE A 83 9.51 3.18 2.51
CA PHE A 83 8.27 3.44 1.78
C PHE A 83 8.46 4.72 0.96
N ILE A 84 8.28 4.59 -0.35
CA ILE A 84 8.38 5.68 -1.32
C ILE A 84 6.99 5.89 -1.90
N ASN A 85 6.35 7.01 -1.57
CA ASN A 85 5.03 7.34 -2.08
C ASN A 85 5.16 7.91 -3.49
N MET A 86 4.28 7.47 -4.41
CA MET A 86 4.42 7.74 -5.84
C MET A 86 4.14 9.20 -6.22
N ASP A 87 3.23 9.85 -5.50
CA ASP A 87 2.63 11.12 -5.86
C ASP A 87 2.10 11.84 -4.61
N GLU A 88 1.75 13.12 -4.79
CA GLU A 88 0.98 13.96 -3.87
C GLU A 88 0.21 14.98 -4.72
N TYR A 89 -0.95 15.45 -4.23
CA TYR A 89 -1.66 16.54 -4.87
C TYR A 89 -0.98 17.87 -4.60
N LEU A 90 -0.96 18.73 -5.62
CA LEU A 90 -0.47 20.10 -5.53
C LEU A 90 -1.64 21.10 -5.64
N ASN A 91 -1.48 22.26 -5.00
CA ASN A 91 -2.28 23.45 -5.26
C ASN A 91 -1.90 24.04 -6.63
N ASP A 92 -2.70 25.00 -7.12
CA ASP A 92 -2.45 25.70 -8.40
C ASP A 92 -1.10 26.44 -8.44
N ASP A 93 -0.50 26.72 -7.29
CA ASP A 93 0.82 27.35 -7.14
C ASP A 93 1.98 26.33 -7.02
N GLU A 94 1.72 25.07 -7.37
CA GLU A 94 2.67 23.95 -7.34
C GLU A 94 3.17 23.58 -5.93
N THR A 95 2.58 24.13 -4.86
CA THR A 95 2.86 23.69 -3.48
C THR A 95 2.02 22.47 -3.11
N TYR A 96 2.46 21.65 -2.15
CA TYR A 96 1.60 20.57 -1.64
C TYR A 96 0.29 21.09 -1.09
N ILE A 97 -0.77 20.30 -1.30
CA ILE A 97 -2.01 20.50 -0.56
C ILE A 97 -1.77 20.33 0.95
N ASP A 98 -2.62 20.96 1.76
CA ASP A 98 -2.57 20.82 3.21
C ASP A 98 -2.66 19.34 3.62
N GLU A 99 -1.77 18.88 4.50
CA GLU A 99 -1.80 17.51 5.04
C GLU A 99 -3.13 17.18 5.71
N ALA A 100 -3.82 18.16 6.29
CA ALA A 100 -5.14 17.98 6.89
C ALA A 100 -6.23 17.70 5.84
N SER A 101 -5.95 17.98 4.56
CA SER A 101 -6.85 17.64 3.46
C SER A 101 -7.11 16.12 3.44
N PRO A 102 -8.37 15.70 3.22
CA PRO A 102 -8.71 14.31 2.97
C PRO A 102 -8.01 13.73 1.74
N LEU A 103 -7.54 14.59 0.82
CA LEU A 103 -6.86 14.19 -0.40
C LEU A 103 -5.35 14.04 -0.24
N SER A 104 -4.74 14.55 0.85
CA SER A 104 -3.29 14.44 1.03
C SER A 104 -2.89 13.00 1.29
N PHE A 105 -1.99 12.48 0.45
CA PHE A 105 -1.44 11.14 0.61
C PHE A 105 -0.43 11.10 1.75
N HIS A 106 0.34 12.17 1.93
CA HIS A 106 1.20 12.33 3.11
C HIS A 106 0.36 12.29 4.39
N GLY A 107 -0.71 13.09 4.43
CA GLY A 107 -1.67 13.10 5.51
C GLY A 107 -2.35 11.74 5.72
N PHE A 108 -2.74 11.05 4.64
CA PHE A 108 -3.34 9.72 4.72
C PHE A 108 -2.39 8.70 5.35
N MET A 109 -1.15 8.61 4.87
CA MET A 109 -0.16 7.66 5.37
C MET A 109 0.16 7.93 6.84
N ASN A 110 0.31 9.21 7.21
CA ASN A 110 0.55 9.58 8.61
C ASN A 110 -0.62 9.16 9.51
N ARG A 111 -1.86 9.52 9.15
CA ARG A 111 -3.06 9.24 9.96
C ARG A 111 -3.43 7.76 10.05
N ASN A 112 -3.23 7.01 8.97
CA ASN A 112 -3.78 5.65 8.85
C ASN A 112 -2.73 4.55 8.98
N VAL A 113 -1.45 4.84 8.72
CA VAL A 113 -0.37 3.86 8.74
C VAL A 113 0.61 4.18 9.87
N TYR A 114 1.35 5.28 9.74
CA TYR A 114 2.49 5.55 10.62
C TYR A 114 2.08 5.77 12.08
N THR A 115 1.04 6.57 12.34
CA THR A 115 0.54 6.80 13.71
C THR A 115 -0.21 5.61 14.31
N LYS A 116 -0.54 4.60 13.50
CA LYS A 116 -1.31 3.42 13.92
C LYS A 116 -0.43 2.19 14.19
N ILE A 117 0.84 2.23 13.79
CA ILE A 117 1.82 1.17 14.07
C ILE A 117 2.52 1.48 15.39
N ASP A 118 2.75 0.43 16.18
CA ASP A 118 3.54 0.51 17.42
C ASP A 118 4.90 1.16 17.14
N ALA A 119 5.25 2.21 17.90
CA ALA A 119 6.42 3.03 17.65
C ALA A 119 7.73 2.21 17.70
N ASP A 120 7.77 1.14 18.48
CA ASP A 120 8.94 0.24 18.56
C ASP A 120 9.14 -0.61 17.30
N LEU A 121 8.10 -0.75 16.47
CA LEU A 121 8.14 -1.46 15.20
C LEU A 121 8.36 -0.53 14.01
N LEU A 122 8.00 0.74 14.14
CA LEU A 122 7.89 1.67 13.02
C LEU A 122 9.26 2.09 12.46
N MET A 123 9.34 2.27 11.14
CA MET A 123 10.49 2.84 10.44
C MET A 123 10.73 4.30 10.86
N PRO A 124 11.98 4.78 10.90
CA PRO A 124 12.24 6.18 11.20
C PRO A 124 11.78 7.11 10.06
N PRO A 125 11.57 8.41 10.32
CA PRO A 125 11.01 9.35 9.34
C PRO A 125 11.79 9.44 8.03
N GLU A 126 13.12 9.35 8.07
CA GLU A 126 13.99 9.41 6.88
C GLU A 126 13.77 8.25 5.90
N GLN A 127 13.06 7.19 6.30
CA GLN A 127 12.69 6.06 5.43
C GLN A 127 11.30 6.19 4.81
N ARG A 128 10.64 7.35 4.98
CA ARG A 128 9.29 7.66 4.49
C ARG A 128 9.37 8.77 3.47
N ILE A 129 9.50 8.40 2.21
CA ILE A 129 9.78 9.34 1.12
C ILE A 129 8.48 9.77 0.44
N PHE A 130 8.36 11.05 0.16
CA PHE A 130 7.32 11.68 -0.66
C PHE A 130 7.99 12.47 -1.80
N PRO A 131 7.30 12.69 -2.94
CA PRO A 131 7.91 13.38 -4.09
C PRO A 131 7.97 14.90 -3.86
N ASP A 132 9.17 15.48 -3.81
CA ASP A 132 9.44 16.94 -3.72
C ASP A 132 9.09 17.72 -5.00
#